data_AF-A0A1W9RMR5-F1
#
_entry.id   AF-A0A1W9RMR5-F1
#
_cell.length_a   1.000
_cell.length_b   1.000
_cell.length_c   1.000
_cell.angle_alpha   90.00
_cell.angle_beta   90.00
_cell.angle_gamma   90.00
#
_symmetry.space_group_name_H-M   'P 1'
#
loop_
_entity.id
_entity.type
_entity.pdbx_description
1 polymer ?
#
loop_
_entity_poly.entity_id
_entity_poly.type
_entity_poly.pdbx_seq_one_letter_code
_entity_poly.pdbx_strand_id
1 'polypeptide(L)'
;MFKRFVFTALILSLVATSADAVTIVMGKRSRRYYRHALYVQKLKNDKLTIYKKYGYPVHRFRVYAYGEITEHWKYYAKGVEFVFDAKSKLVKTERFWPENRRGRIDRFPRY
;
A
#
# COMPACT_ATOMS: atom_id res chain seq x y z
N MET A 1 -41.98 -6.17 -34.41
CA MET A 1 -40.60 -6.51 -33.99
C MET A 1 -39.93 -5.39 -33.18
N PHE A 2 -40.15 -4.12 -33.51
CA PHE A 2 -39.53 -2.97 -32.82
C PHE A 2 -39.75 -2.93 -31.29
N LYS A 3 -40.96 -3.27 -30.81
CA LYS A 3 -41.28 -3.31 -29.38
C LYS A 3 -40.42 -4.29 -28.57
N ARG A 4 -39.98 -5.41 -29.17
CA ARG A 4 -39.13 -6.41 -28.51
C ARG A 4 -37.70 -5.91 -28.36
N PHE A 5 -37.19 -5.19 -29.36
CA PHE A 5 -35.84 -4.58 -29.31
C PHE A 5 -35.74 -3.48 -28.25
N VAL A 6 -36.79 -2.66 -28.10
CA VAL A 6 -36.84 -1.63 -27.05
C VAL A 6 -36.85 -2.26 -25.67
N PHE A 7 -37.63 -3.33 -25.48
CA PHE A 7 -37.65 -4.06 -24.20
C PHE A 7 -36.30 -4.70 -23.86
N THR A 8 -35.63 -5.32 -24.84
CA THR A 8 -34.31 -5.91 -24.60
C THR A 8 -33.26 -4.86 -24.28
N ALA A 9 -33.26 -3.71 -24.97
CA ALA A 9 -32.33 -2.63 -24.70
C ALA A 9 -32.54 -2.03 -23.29
N LEU A 10 -33.79 -1.94 -22.84
CA LEU A 10 -34.16 -1.40 -21.53
C LEU A 10 -33.81 -2.36 -20.39
N ILE A 11 -33.91 -3.68 -20.62
CA ILE A 11 -33.44 -4.70 -19.66
C ILE A 11 -31.91 -4.67 -19.59
N LEU A 12 -31.22 -4.57 -20.73
CA LEU A 12 -29.76 -4.47 -20.78
C LEU A 12 -29.23 -3.22 -20.06
N SER A 13 -29.89 -2.07 -20.19
CA SER A 13 -29.49 -0.85 -19.47
C SER A 13 -29.74 -0.96 -17.96
N LEU A 14 -30.82 -1.63 -17.52
CA LEU A 14 -31.09 -1.88 -16.10
C LEU A 14 -30.06 -2.83 -15.45
N VAL A 15 -29.62 -3.84 -16.20
CA VAL A 15 -28.58 -4.78 -15.73
C VAL A 15 -27.21 -4.09 -15.68
N ALA A 16 -26.90 -3.23 -16.65
CA ALA A 16 -25.66 -2.46 -16.64
C ALA A 16 -25.58 -1.46 -15.48
N THR A 17 -26.68 -0.78 -15.12
CA THR A 17 -26.69 0.18 -13.99
C THR A 17 -26.71 -0.48 -12.63
N SER A 18 -27.20 -1.71 -12.51
CA SER A 18 -27.19 -2.46 -11.24
C SER A 18 -25.83 -3.11 -10.92
N ALA A 19 -24.96 -3.29 -11.92
CA ALA A 19 -23.60 -3.80 -11.71
C ALA A 19 -22.68 -2.79 -10.99
N ASP A 20 -22.95 -1.49 -11.11
CA ASP A 20 -22.12 -0.42 -10.51
C ASP A 20 -22.38 -0.18 -9.02
N ALA A 21 -23.41 -0.82 -8.44
CA ALA A 21 -23.81 -0.63 -7.04
C ALA A 21 -23.42 -1.78 -6.10
N VAL A 22 -22.41 -2.58 -6.45
CA VAL A 22 -21.85 -3.57 -5.50
C VAL A 22 -21.04 -2.84 -4.44
N THR A 23 -21.72 -2.43 -3.36
CA THR A 23 -21.08 -2.04 -2.11
C THR A 23 -20.46 -3.29 -1.47
N ILE A 24 -19.24 -3.64 -1.88
CA ILE A 24 -18.49 -4.72 -1.26
C ILE A 24 -18.19 -4.30 0.18
N VAL A 25 -18.99 -4.79 1.14
CA VAL A 25 -18.70 -4.67 2.57
C VAL A 25 -17.49 -5.56 2.89
N MET A 26 -16.30 -5.08 2.55
CA MET A 26 -15.06 -5.77 2.86
C MET A 26 -14.85 -5.77 4.38
N GLY A 27 -14.76 -6.96 4.98
CA GLY A 27 -14.31 -7.14 6.36
C GLY A 27 -12.96 -6.45 6.66
N LYS A 28 -12.65 -6.23 7.95
CA LYS A 28 -11.42 -5.52 8.38
C LYS A 28 -10.13 -6.10 7.76
N ARG A 29 -10.06 -7.43 7.65
CA ARG A 29 -8.92 -8.16 7.08
C ARG A 29 -8.77 -7.91 5.58
N SER A 30 -9.86 -7.98 4.81
CA SER A 30 -9.83 -7.75 3.36
C SER A 30 -9.53 -6.29 3.02
N ARG A 31 -10.02 -5.32 3.80
CA ARG A 31 -9.63 -3.90 3.68
C ARG A 31 -8.13 -3.68 3.84
N ARG A 32 -7.48 -4.39 4.78
CA ARG A 32 -6.02 -4.29 4.99
C ARG A 32 -5.26 -4.79 3.76
N TYR A 33 -5.64 -5.95 3.22
CA TYR A 33 -5.00 -6.50 2.01
C TYR A 33 -5.24 -5.60 0.80
N TYR A 34 -6.45 -5.08 0.63
CA TYR A 34 -6.78 -4.16 -0.45
C TYR A 34 -5.95 -2.87 -0.38
N ARG A 35 -5.85 -2.23 0.80
CA ARG A 35 -4.98 -1.06 1.00
C ARG A 35 -3.52 -1.34 0.70
N HIS A 36 -3.03 -2.53 1.06
CA HIS A 36 -1.68 -2.95 0.74
C HIS A 36 -1.50 -3.12 -0.78
N ALA A 37 -2.42 -3.80 -1.47
CA ALA A 37 -2.37 -3.97 -2.92
C ALA A 37 -2.39 -2.62 -3.64
N LEU A 38 -3.29 -1.72 -3.26
CA LEU A 38 -3.34 -0.35 -3.80
C LEU A 38 -2.05 0.44 -3.55
N TYR A 39 -1.42 0.26 -2.38
CA TYR A 39 -0.15 0.91 -2.11
C TYR A 39 0.95 0.41 -3.05
N VAL A 40 1.05 -0.92 -3.23
CA VAL A 40 2.04 -1.55 -4.11
C VAL A 40 1.86 -1.09 -5.55
N GLN A 41 0.63 -0.98 -6.04
CA GLN A 41 0.33 -0.46 -7.38
C GLN A 41 0.79 0.99 -7.60
N LYS A 42 0.87 1.79 -6.53
CA LYS A 42 1.29 3.20 -6.58
C LYS A 42 2.80 3.40 -6.42
N LEU A 43 3.57 2.35 -6.17
CA LEU A 43 5.02 2.45 -6.04
C LEU A 43 5.66 2.79 -7.38
N LYS A 44 6.56 3.79 -7.37
CA LYS A 44 7.29 4.27 -8.55
C LYS A 44 8.76 4.49 -8.18
N ASN A 45 9.62 4.63 -9.19
CA ASN A 45 11.02 5.01 -9.06
C ASN A 45 11.78 4.11 -8.06
N ASP A 46 12.65 4.69 -7.24
CA ASP A 46 13.51 3.98 -6.29
C ASP A 46 12.72 3.19 -5.25
N LYS A 47 11.54 3.67 -4.84
CA LYS A 47 10.65 2.92 -3.94
C LYS A 47 10.21 1.59 -4.56
N LEU A 48 9.89 1.57 -5.85
CA LEU A 48 9.53 0.33 -6.54
C LEU A 48 10.73 -0.63 -6.62
N THR A 49 11.91 -0.11 -6.93
CA THR A 49 13.15 -0.90 -6.99
C THR A 49 13.48 -1.53 -5.63
N ILE A 50 13.43 -0.74 -4.56
CA ILE A 50 13.67 -1.22 -3.20
C ILE A 50 12.60 -2.20 -2.75
N TYR A 51 11.32 -1.94 -3.06
CA TYR A 51 10.24 -2.87 -2.78
C TYR A 51 10.44 -4.22 -3.47
N LYS A 52 10.83 -4.24 -4.74
CA LYS A 52 11.13 -5.49 -5.47
C LYS A 52 12.29 -6.28 -4.84
N LYS A 53 13.28 -5.58 -4.27
CA LYS A 53 14.46 -6.20 -3.67
C LYS A 53 14.25 -6.67 -2.22
N TYR A 54 13.57 -5.88 -1.40
CA TYR A 54 13.44 -6.11 0.05
C TYR A 54 12.03 -6.52 0.49
N GLY A 55 11.05 -6.45 -0.41
CA GLY A 55 9.65 -6.69 -0.10
C GLY A 55 9.00 -5.52 0.65
N TYR A 56 7.81 -5.79 1.20
CA TYR A 56 7.04 -4.76 1.88
C TYR A 56 7.71 -4.29 3.19
N PRO A 57 7.89 -2.96 3.39
CA PRO A 57 8.46 -2.43 4.61
C PRO A 57 7.44 -2.57 5.76
N VAL A 58 7.73 -3.44 6.73
CA VAL A 58 6.87 -3.61 7.90
C VAL A 58 6.86 -2.35 8.77
N HIS A 59 7.97 -1.62 8.83
CA HIS A 59 8.10 -0.39 9.62
C HIS A 59 8.30 0.77 8.65
N ARG A 60 7.19 1.48 8.43
CA ARG A 60 7.11 2.57 7.50
C ARG A 60 6.46 3.76 8.19
N PHE A 61 7.16 4.88 8.23
CA PHE A 61 6.65 6.12 8.81
C PHE A 61 7.04 7.30 7.93
N ARG A 62 6.32 8.40 8.08
CA ARG A 62 6.62 9.66 7.41
C ARG A 62 7.03 10.68 8.43
N VAL A 63 8.06 11.44 8.11
CA VAL A 63 8.56 12.54 8.92
C VAL A 63 8.29 13.82 8.15
N TYR A 64 7.74 14.80 8.86
CA TYR A 64 7.48 16.13 8.36
C TYR A 64 8.42 17.06 9.14
N ALA A 65 9.45 17.56 8.48
CA ALA A 65 10.45 18.41 9.11
C ALA A 65 10.89 19.49 8.13
N TYR A 66 10.98 20.74 8.61
CA TYR A 66 11.50 21.88 7.84
C TYR A 66 10.83 22.08 6.46
N GLY A 67 9.52 21.80 6.35
CA GLY A 67 8.77 21.93 5.11
C GLY A 67 8.95 20.76 4.12
N GLU A 68 9.76 19.77 4.47
CA GLU A 68 9.98 18.57 3.66
C GLU A 68 9.24 17.35 4.23
N ILE A 69 8.81 16.48 3.31
CA ILE A 69 8.20 15.19 3.64
C ILE A 69 9.17 14.10 3.24
N THR A 70 9.66 13.36 4.24
CA THR A 70 10.44 12.15 4.00
C THR A 70 9.66 10.92 4.45
N GLU A 71 9.81 9.84 3.70
CA GLU A 71 9.24 8.53 4.01
C GLU A 71 10.35 7.56 4.34
N HIS A 72 10.31 7.00 5.54
CA HIS A 72 11.33 6.10 6.08
C HIS A 72 10.83 4.67 6.02
N TRP A 73 11.62 3.79 5.39
CA TRP A 73 11.35 2.36 5.26
C TRP A 73 12.42 1.58 5.99
N LYS A 74 12.07 0.98 7.12
CA LYS A 74 13.02 0.32 8.01
C LYS A 74 12.88 -1.19 7.97
N TYR A 75 13.95 -1.86 7.56
CA TYR A 75 14.06 -3.31 7.44
C TYR A 75 14.96 -3.85 8.56
N TYR A 76 14.42 -3.96 9.77
CA TYR A 76 15.17 -4.36 10.97
C TYR A 76 15.92 -5.69 10.83
N ALA A 77 15.29 -6.71 10.27
CA ALA A 77 15.93 -8.01 10.06
C ALA A 77 17.10 -7.96 9.06
N LYS A 78 17.20 -6.88 8.28
CA LYS A 78 18.27 -6.62 7.31
C LYS A 78 19.24 -5.52 7.77
N GLY A 79 18.96 -4.87 8.89
CA GLY A 79 19.80 -3.78 9.41
C GLY A 79 19.91 -2.59 8.46
N VAL A 80 18.85 -2.26 7.72
CA VAL A 80 18.88 -1.18 6.73
C VAL A 80 17.62 -0.33 6.77
N GLU A 81 17.79 0.98 6.60
CA GLU A 81 16.73 1.96 6.47
C GLU A 81 16.94 2.75 5.18
N PHE A 82 15.85 2.93 4.42
CA PHE A 82 15.81 3.74 3.21
C PHE A 82 14.92 4.95 3.46
N VAL A 83 15.43 6.13 3.17
CA VAL A 83 14.72 7.40 3.31
C VAL A 83 14.45 7.95 1.93
N PHE A 84 13.18 8.22 1.65
CA PHE A 84 12.72 8.73 0.37
C PHE A 84 12.14 10.13 0.51
N ASP A 85 12.27 10.93 -0.53
CA ASP A 85 11.57 12.21 -0.63
C ASP A 85 10.08 12.04 -1.03
N ALA A 86 9.39 13.16 -1.13
CA ALA A 86 8.00 13.24 -1.61
C ALA A 86 7.85 12.72 -3.06
N LYS A 87 8.90 12.77 -3.89
CA LYS A 87 8.93 12.29 -5.28
C LYS A 87 9.28 10.81 -5.40
N SER A 88 9.36 10.08 -4.27
CA SER A 88 9.72 8.66 -4.21
C SER A 88 11.14 8.34 -4.69
N LYS A 89 12.04 9.32 -4.66
CA LYS A 89 13.46 9.17 -4.91
C LYS A 89 14.17 8.83 -3.59
N LEU A 90 15.17 7.96 -3.66
CA LEU A 90 16.01 7.63 -2.52
C LEU A 90 16.93 8.81 -2.20
N VAL A 91 16.86 9.31 -0.97
CA VAL A 91 17.69 10.43 -0.48
C VAL A 91 18.79 9.92 0.43
N LYS A 92 18.49 8.93 1.28
CA LYS A 92 19.43 8.40 2.26
C LYS A 92 19.27 6.90 2.43
N THR A 93 20.39 6.21 2.62
CA THR A 93 20.41 4.82 3.10
C THR A 93 21.22 4.79 4.39
N GLU A 94 20.62 4.27 5.45
CA GLU A 94 21.29 4.07 6.73
C GLU A 94 21.40 2.58 7.03
N ARG A 95 22.52 2.18 7.61
CA ARG A 95 22.75 0.80 8.06
C ARG A 95 22.87 0.77 9.56
N PHE A 96 22.33 -0.27 10.17
CA PHE A 96 22.36 -0.51 11.60
C PHE A 96 22.45 -2.01 11.87
N TRP A 97 22.74 -2.39 13.11
CA TRP A 97 22.82 -3.80 13.48
C TRP A 97 21.47 -4.49 13.28
N PRO A 98 21.39 -5.59 12.52
CA PRO A 98 20.13 -6.29 12.30
C PRO A 98 19.50 -6.73 13.64
N GLU A 99 18.22 -6.46 13.80
CA GLU A 99 17.48 -6.84 15.00
C GLU A 99 16.51 -7.98 14.70
N ASN A 100 16.55 -9.02 15.53
CA ASN A 100 15.60 -10.11 15.43
C ASN A 100 14.24 -9.68 15.99
N ARG A 101 13.15 -10.05 15.29
CA ARG A 101 11.80 -9.56 15.59
C ARG A 101 11.34 -9.93 17.01
N ARG A 102 11.68 -11.12 17.49
CA ARG A 102 11.35 -11.60 18.86
C ARG A 102 12.04 -10.72 19.92
N GLY A 103 13.36 -10.57 19.83
CA GLY A 103 14.14 -9.77 20.78
C GLY A 103 13.81 -8.26 20.80
N ARG A 104 13.05 -7.76 19.81
CA ARG A 104 12.51 -6.40 19.82
C ARG A 104 11.16 -6.30 20.54
N ILE A 105 10.28 -7.29 20.36
CA ILE A 105 9.00 -7.35 21.10
C ILE A 105 9.28 -7.49 22.59
N ASP A 106 10.30 -8.30 22.95
CA ASP A 106 10.73 -8.46 24.33
C ASP A 106 11.30 -7.14 24.91
N ARG A 107 12.01 -6.34 24.10
CA ARG A 107 12.53 -5.02 24.50
C ARG A 107 11.45 -3.93 24.56
N PHE A 108 10.38 -4.04 23.78
CA PHE A 108 9.30 -3.05 23.70
C PHE A 108 7.92 -3.71 23.73
N PRO A 109 7.48 -4.27 24.88
CA PRO A 109 6.29 -5.11 24.95
C PRO A 109 4.94 -4.37 24.79
N ARG A 110 4.92 -3.04 24.67
CA ARG A 110 3.69 -2.22 24.66
C ARG A 110 3.49 -1.34 23.41
N TYR A 111 4.23 -1.58 22.33
CA TYR A 111 4.08 -0.89 21.04
C TYR A 111 3.60 -1.82 19.93
#